data_AF-A0A0D0EBH0-F1
#
_entry.id   AF-A0A0D0EBH0-F1
#
_cell.length_a   1.000
_cell.length_b   1.000
_cell.length_c   1.000
_cell.angle_alpha   90.00
_cell.angle_beta   90.00
_cell.angle_gamma   90.00
#
_symmetry.space_group_name_H-M   'P 1'
#
loop_
_entity.id
_entity.type
_entity.pdbx_description
1 polymer ?
#
loop_
_entity_poly.entity_id
_entity_poly.type
_entity_poly.pdbx_seq_one_letter_code
_entity_poly.pdbx_strand_id
1 'polypeptide(L)'
;EPDEAWKTRLKADIEAGLLSMVEEAKQKLNGELAKAVVSEEERERLTTEHCATLKTIRRLAEEQFRIELERERQERRWGSGQQLDGAWSEGIIKEQQAILDTIERERK
;
A
#
# COMPACT_ATOMS: atom_id res chain seq x y z
N GLU A 1 14.24 14.57 2.99
CA GLU A 1 13.96 13.16 3.28
C GLU A 1 12.93 13.08 4.41
N PRO A 2 11.91 12.20 4.34
CA PRO A 2 11.00 11.98 5.47
C PRO A 2 11.73 11.39 6.67
N ASP A 3 11.32 11.79 7.87
CA ASP A 3 11.89 11.26 9.11
C ASP A 3 11.43 9.82 9.37
N GLU A 4 12.11 9.17 10.33
CA GLU A 4 11.82 7.78 10.69
C GLU A 4 10.45 7.61 11.38
N ALA A 5 9.94 8.65 12.04
CA ALA A 5 8.63 8.60 12.68
C ALA A 5 7.51 8.52 11.63
N TRP A 6 7.61 9.33 10.57
CA TRP A 6 6.72 9.29 9.41
C TRP A 6 6.78 7.94 8.71
N LYS A 7 7.99 7.41 8.46
CA LYS A 7 8.15 6.08 7.83
C LYS A 7 7.55 4.96 8.67
N THR A 8 7.70 5.05 9.99
CA THR A 8 7.14 4.06 10.92
C THR A 8 5.62 4.09 10.90
N ARG A 9 5.03 5.29 10.92
CA ARG A 9 3.58 5.45 10.80
C ARG A 9 3.05 4.93 9.47
N LEU A 10 3.71 5.28 8.37
CA LEU A 10 3.34 4.80 7.04
C LEU A 10 3.34 3.27 6.96
N LYS A 11 4.35 2.61 7.53
CA LYS A 11 4.38 1.14 7.61
C LYS A 11 3.20 0.59 8.38
N ALA A 12 2.88 1.16 9.54
CA ALA A 12 1.73 0.73 10.35
C ALA A 12 0.40 0.91 9.60
N ASP A 13 0.23 2.02 8.88
CA ASP A 13 -0.97 2.29 8.10
C ASP A 13 -1.11 1.29 6.93
N ILE A 14 -0.01 0.99 6.23
CA ILE A 14 0.01 -0.03 5.15
C ILE A 14 -0.29 -1.42 5.71
N GLU A 15 0.33 -1.80 6.83
CA GLU A 15 0.08 -3.08 7.49
C GLU A 15 -1.38 -3.22 7.93
N ALA A 16 -1.96 -2.17 8.50
CA ALA A 16 -3.36 -2.14 8.87
C ALA A 16 -4.28 -2.32 7.66
N GLY A 17 -3.96 -1.69 6.51
CA GLY A 17 -4.71 -1.82 5.26
C GLY A 17 -4.65 -3.22 4.64
N LEU A 18 -3.57 -3.96 4.88
CA LEU A 18 -3.38 -5.32 4.36
C LEU A 18 -3.81 -6.43 5.33
N LEU A 19 -4.21 -6.07 6.56
CA LEU A 19 -4.55 -7.02 7.61
C LEU A 19 -5.68 -7.97 7.18
N SER A 20 -6.71 -7.45 6.52
CA SER A 20 -7.82 -8.29 6.01
C SER A 20 -7.34 -9.35 5.04
N MET A 21 -6.45 -9.01 4.10
CA MET A 21 -5.89 -9.96 3.13
C MET A 21 -5.06 -11.05 3.80
N VAL A 22 -4.32 -10.70 4.86
CA VAL A 22 -3.56 -11.67 5.65
C VAL A 22 -4.51 -12.61 6.39
N GLU A 23 -5.56 -12.09 7.01
CA GLU A 23 -6.56 -12.90 7.70
C GLU A 23 -7.35 -13.80 6.75
N GLU A 24 -7.74 -13.31 5.58
CA GLU A 24 -8.36 -14.12 4.52
C GLU A 24 -7.45 -15.26 4.07
N ALA A 25 -6.16 -15.00 3.86
CA ALA A 25 -5.19 -16.03 3.49
C ALA A 25 -5.04 -17.11 4.57
N LYS A 26 -5.10 -16.73 5.86
CA LYS A 26 -5.10 -17.67 6.99
C LYS A 26 -6.40 -18.46 7.08
N GLN A 27 -7.54 -17.79 6.94
CA GLN A 27 -8.85 -18.43 6.96
C GLN A 27 -9.00 -19.45 5.83
N LYS A 28 -8.50 -19.12 4.63
CA LYS A 28 -8.45 -20.05 3.49
C LYS A 28 -7.66 -21.31 3.83
N LEU A 29 -6.42 -21.15 4.33
CA LEU A 29 -5.59 -22.29 4.73
C LEU A 29 -6.28 -23.15 5.80
N ASN A 30 -6.79 -22.52 6.86
CA ASN A 30 -7.47 -23.22 7.96
C ASN A 30 -8.73 -23.95 7.49
N GLY A 31 -9.52 -23.32 6.60
CA GLY A 31 -10.73 -23.91 6.04
C GLY A 31 -10.43 -25.14 5.17
N GLU A 32 -9.34 -25.10 4.39
CA GLU A 32 -8.88 -26.24 3.60
C GLU A 32 -8.34 -27.37 4.49
N LEU A 33 -7.56 -27.04 5.53
CA LEU A 33 -7.03 -28.02 6.47
C LEU A 33 -8.08 -28.66 7.38
N ALA A 34 -9.21 -27.97 7.62
CA ALA A 34 -10.31 -28.48 8.43
C ALA A 34 -11.19 -29.52 7.69
N LYS A 35 -10.94 -29.77 6.40
CA LYS A 35 -11.65 -30.80 5.63
C LYS A 35 -11.31 -32.19 6.16
N ALA A 36 -12.30 -33.10 6.18
CA ALA A 36 -12.23 -34.38 6.89
C ALA A 36 -11.07 -35.31 6.47
N VAL A 37 -10.57 -35.19 5.24
CA VAL A 37 -9.40 -35.93 4.76
C VAL A 37 -8.51 -34.98 3.95
N VAL A 38 -7.35 -34.64 4.50
CA VAL A 38 -6.29 -33.90 3.81
C VAL A 38 -5.04 -34.78 3.86
N SER A 39 -4.53 -35.20 2.71
CA SER A 39 -3.28 -35.96 2.63
C SER A 39 -2.09 -35.08 3.00
N GLU A 40 -0.94 -35.69 3.31
CA GLU A 40 0.28 -34.93 3.59
C GLU A 40 0.72 -34.09 2.38
N GLU A 41 0.61 -34.66 1.17
CA GLU A 41 0.90 -33.96 -0.10
C GLU A 41 -0.02 -32.75 -0.30
N GLU A 42 -1.31 -32.89 0.02
CA GLU A 42 -2.28 -31.79 -0.04
C GLU A 42 -1.94 -30.71 0.98
N ARG A 43 -1.58 -31.11 2.21
CA ARG A 43 -1.17 -30.19 3.27
C ARG A 43 0.08 -29.39 2.90
N GLU A 44 1.07 -30.02 2.29
CA GLU A 44 2.28 -29.36 1.81
C GLU A 44 1.96 -28.37 0.68
N ARG A 45 1.09 -28.76 -0.26
CA ARG A 45 0.62 -27.88 -1.33
C ARG A 45 -0.10 -26.64 -0.79
N LEU A 46 -1.05 -26.83 0.13
CA LEU A 46 -1.80 -25.76 0.77
C LEU A 46 -0.89 -24.80 1.54
N THR A 47 0.11 -25.33 2.25
CA THR A 47 1.10 -24.54 2.97
C THR A 47 1.95 -23.71 2.00
N THR A 48 2.37 -24.31 0.89
CA THR A 48 3.13 -23.64 -0.16
C THR A 48 2.33 -22.50 -0.80
N GLU A 49 1.06 -22.74 -1.10
CA GLU A 49 0.15 -21.72 -1.65
C GLU A 49 -0.06 -20.56 -0.66
N HIS A 50 -0.27 -20.87 0.62
CA HIS A 50 -0.39 -19.86 1.67
C HIS A 50 0.89 -19.00 1.76
N CYS A 51 2.06 -19.63 1.74
CA CYS A 51 3.34 -18.92 1.74
C CYS A 51 3.53 -18.02 0.51
N ALA A 52 3.13 -18.50 -0.68
CA ALA A 52 3.17 -17.70 -1.91
C ALA A 52 2.22 -16.49 -1.83
N THR A 53 1.04 -16.67 -1.23
CA THR A 53 0.07 -15.59 -1.00
C THR A 53 0.64 -14.53 -0.06
N LEU A 54 1.23 -14.93 1.07
CA LEU A 54 1.87 -13.98 2.00
C LEU A 54 3.05 -13.24 1.37
N LYS A 55 3.85 -13.89 0.53
CA LYS A 55 4.91 -13.22 -0.25
C LYS A 55 4.35 -12.16 -1.18
N THR A 56 3.23 -12.43 -1.83
CA THR A 56 2.55 -11.45 -2.69
C THR A 56 2.06 -10.25 -1.89
N ILE A 57 1.40 -10.48 -0.75
CA ILE A 57 0.92 -9.40 0.15
C ILE A 57 2.10 -8.53 0.61
N ARG A 58 3.22 -9.15 1.00
CA ARG A 58 4.42 -8.42 1.36
C ARG A 58 4.95 -7.53 0.22
N ARG A 59 4.97 -8.05 -1.01
CA ARG A 59 5.40 -7.27 -2.18
C ARG A 59 4.51 -6.05 -2.40
N LEU A 60 3.20 -6.19 -2.22
CA LEU A 60 2.25 -5.07 -2.28
C LEU A 60 2.56 -4.01 -1.22
N ALA A 61 2.87 -4.43 0.02
CA ALA A 61 3.26 -3.51 1.09
C ALA A 61 4.54 -2.72 0.73
N GLU A 62 5.56 -3.42 0.22
CA GLU A 62 6.84 -2.82 -0.19
C GLU A 62 6.65 -1.83 -1.36
N GLU A 63 5.79 -2.17 -2.32
CA GLU A 63 5.45 -1.29 -3.44
C GLU A 63 4.69 -0.05 -3.00
N GLN A 64 3.66 -0.20 -2.16
CA GLN A 64 2.90 0.92 -1.61
C GLN A 64 3.80 1.85 -0.80
N PHE A 65 4.67 1.29 0.05
CA PHE A 65 5.61 2.07 0.84
C PHE A 65 6.54 2.92 -0.05
N ARG A 66 7.05 2.34 -1.14
CA ARG A 66 7.92 3.04 -2.09
C ARG A 66 7.17 4.16 -2.82
N ILE A 67 5.92 3.93 -3.22
CA ILE A 67 5.09 4.93 -3.90
C ILE A 67 4.83 6.13 -2.98
N GLU A 68 4.37 5.87 -1.75
CA GLU A 68 4.08 6.93 -0.77
C GLU A 68 5.35 7.66 -0.32
N LEU A 69 6.47 6.94 -0.17
CA LEU A 69 7.76 7.55 0.14
C LEU A 69 8.20 8.53 -0.95
N GLU A 70 8.05 8.16 -2.22
CA GLU A 70 8.39 9.05 -3.32
C GLU A 70 7.43 10.24 -3.39
N ARG A 71 6.13 10.02 -3.17
CA ARG A 71 5.13 11.09 -3.05
C ARG A 71 5.53 12.14 -2.03
N GLU A 72 5.80 11.72 -0.80
CA GLU A 72 6.18 12.62 0.29
C GLU A 72 7.48 13.39 -0.01
N ARG A 73 8.46 12.74 -0.66
CA ARG A 73 9.68 13.43 -1.10
C ARG A 73 9.39 14.52 -2.11
N GLN A 74 8.50 14.25 -3.06
CA GLN A 74 8.10 15.23 -4.08
C GLN A 74 7.31 16.38 -3.46
N GLU A 75 6.36 16.09 -2.57
CA GLU A 75 5.58 17.11 -1.86
C GLU A 75 6.48 18.04 -1.02
N ARG A 76 7.48 17.50 -0.31
CA ARG A 76 8.45 18.33 0.42
C ARG A 76 9.36 19.15 -0.50
N ARG A 77 9.80 18.60 -1.63
CA ARG A 77 10.58 19.35 -2.63
C ARG A 77 9.77 20.54 -3.16
N TRP A 78 8.51 20.31 -3.53
CA TRP A 78 7.60 21.37 -3.96
C TRP A 78 7.38 22.44 -2.89
N GLY A 79 7.08 22.05 -1.65
CA GLY A 79 6.87 22.98 -0.54
C GLY A 79 8.11 23.82 -0.19
N SER A 80 9.31 23.33 -0.53
CA SER A 80 10.57 24.07 -0.40
C SER A 80 10.92 24.97 -1.60
N GLY A 81 10.06 25.01 -2.63
CA GLY A 81 10.27 25.78 -3.86
C GLY A 81 11.26 25.15 -4.85
N GLN A 82 11.65 23.89 -4.64
CA GLN A 82 12.48 23.16 -5.60
C GLN A 82 11.62 22.61 -6.75
N GLN A 83 12.18 22.63 -7.96
CA GLN A 83 11.50 22.18 -9.17
C GLN A 83 11.16 20.68 -9.05
N LEU A 84 9.88 20.34 -9.27
CA LEU A 84 9.41 18.95 -9.32
C LEU A 84 9.97 18.23 -10.55
N ASP A 85 10.11 16.92 -10.45
CA ASP A 85 10.38 16.08 -11.61
C ASP A 85 9.22 16.14 -12.61
N GLY A 86 9.52 16.24 -13.91
CA GLY A 86 8.56 16.64 -14.95
C GLY A 86 7.33 15.72 -15.03
N ALA A 87 7.50 14.41 -14.82
CA ALA A 87 6.42 13.43 -14.84
C ALA A 87 5.47 13.51 -13.62
N TRP A 88 5.97 13.99 -12.47
CA TRP A 88 5.17 14.18 -11.25
C TRP A 88 4.36 15.48 -11.29
N SER A 89 4.89 16.50 -11.98
CA SER A 89 4.25 17.81 -12.07
C SER A 89 2.83 17.75 -12.63
N GLU A 90 2.56 16.95 -13.67
CA GLU A 90 1.24 16.92 -14.30
C GLU A 90 0.13 16.32 -13.42
N GLY A 91 0.45 15.29 -12.63
CA GLY A 91 -0.52 14.64 -11.73
C GLY A 91 -0.92 15.54 -10.56
N ILE A 92 0.08 16.10 -9.87
CA ILE A 92 -0.14 16.99 -8.73
C ILE A 92 -0.76 18.33 -9.15
N ILE A 93 -0.35 18.90 -10.30
CA ILE A 93 -0.94 20.18 -10.78
C ILE A 93 -2.42 20.01 -11.08
N LYS A 94 -2.84 18.89 -11.68
CA LYS A 94 -4.26 18.60 -11.92
C LYS A 94 -5.06 18.47 -10.62
N GLU A 95 -4.49 17.81 -9.62
CA GLU A 95 -5.12 17.62 -8.32
C GLU A 95 -5.25 18.94 -7.54
N GLN A 96 -4.20 19.78 -7.55
CA GLN A 96 -4.25 21.12 -6.94
C GLN A 96 -5.20 22.07 -7.68
N GLN A 97 -5.24 22.03 -9.01
CA GLN A 97 -6.20 22.83 -9.78
C GLN A 97 -7.64 22.41 -9.44
N ALA A 98 -7.92 21.12 -9.29
CA ALA A 98 -9.24 20.65 -8.88
C ALA A 98 -9.65 21.13 -7.47
N ILE A 99 -8.70 21.21 -6.54
CA ILE A 99 -8.93 21.76 -5.18
C ILE A 99 -9.18 23.27 -5.26
N LEU A 100 -8.36 24.03 -6.00
CA LEU A 100 -8.56 25.47 -6.20
C LEU A 100 -9.90 25.77 -6.87
N ASP A 101 -10.27 25.01 -7.90
CA ASP A 101 -11.54 25.14 -8.61
C ASP A 101 -12.73 24.84 -7.69
N THR A 102 -12.57 23.95 -6.71
CA THR A 102 -13.60 23.63 -5.73
C THR A 102 -13.76 24.78 -4.72
N ILE A 103 -12.65 25.33 -4.22
CA ILE A 103 -12.64 26.49 -3.31
C ILE A 103 -13.23 27.74 -3.99
N GLU A 104 -12.93 27.97 -5.27
CA GLU A 104 -13.53 29.08 -6.04
C GLU A 104 -15.04 28.88 -6.25
N ARG A 105 -15.49 27.64 -6.44
CA ARG A 105 -16.92 27.32 -6.58
C ARG A 105 -17.70 27.50 -5.27
N GLU A 106 -17.08 27.20 -4.14
CA GLU A 106 -17.67 27.39 -2.80
C GLU A 106 -17.68 28.85 -2.34
N ARG A 107 -16.86 29.71 -2.95
CA ARG A 107 -16.81 31.17 -2.67
C ARG A 107 -17.79 32.00 -3.50
N LYS A 108 -18.51 31.39 -4.45
CA LYS A 108 -19.43 32.06 -5.37
C LYS A 108 -20.88 31.84 -4.97
#